data_AF-A0A0L0NJ67-F1
#
_entry.id   AF-A0A0L0NJ67-F1
#
_cell.length_a   1.000
_cell.length_b   1.000
_cell.length_c   1.000
_cell.angle_alpha   90.00
_cell.angle_beta   90.00
_cell.angle_gamma   90.00
#
_symmetry.space_group_name_H-M   'P 1'
#
loop_
_entity.id
_entity.type
_entity.pdbx_description
1 polymer ?
#
loop_
_entity_poly.entity_id
_entity_poly.type
_entity_poly.pdbx_seq_one_letter_code
_entity_poly.pdbx_strand_id
1 'polypeptide(L)'
;MRISISALILAVAASSVVALQDQAITGVTSGPNPKNILRKPDSHWDHVIKGADVQQGGPQGGAFRRLDGKLANYNLRAKAVDPSSLGVDTVKQYSGYLDDQEQDKHLFYCKQPAP
;
A
#
# COMPACT_ATOMS: atom_id res chain seq x y z
N MET A 1 -37.86 16.59 -70.93
CA MET A 1 -36.57 17.09 -71.47
C MET A 1 -35.77 17.70 -70.33
N ARG A 2 -34.72 17.00 -69.87
CA ARG A 2 -33.46 17.50 -69.25
C ARG A 2 -32.68 16.28 -68.75
N ILE A 3 -31.37 16.36 -68.88
CA ILE A 3 -30.40 15.28 -69.03
C ILE A 3 -29.51 15.22 -67.77
N SER A 4 -29.08 14.01 -67.38
CA SER A 4 -27.83 13.66 -66.63
C SER A 4 -27.66 14.25 -65.21
N ILE A 5 -26.90 13.67 -64.27
CA ILE A 5 -25.51 13.19 -64.31
C ILE A 5 -25.28 12.18 -63.17
N SER A 6 -24.52 11.11 -63.45
CA SER A 6 -23.94 10.18 -62.46
C SER A 6 -23.00 10.87 -61.45
N ALA A 7 -23.11 10.51 -60.18
CA ALA A 7 -22.05 10.62 -59.18
C ALA A 7 -22.12 9.36 -58.30
N LEU A 8 -21.26 8.35 -58.48
CA LEU A 8 -19.87 8.26 -58.00
C LEU A 8 -19.76 8.19 -56.46
N ILE A 9 -19.63 6.94 -56.00
CA ILE A 9 -18.80 6.41 -54.89
C ILE A 9 -19.12 6.87 -53.46
N LEU A 10 -19.43 5.91 -52.57
CA LEU A 10 -18.56 5.65 -51.42
C LEU A 10 -18.76 4.23 -50.86
N ALA A 11 -17.75 3.38 -51.04
CA ALA A 11 -17.61 2.13 -50.30
C ALA A 11 -17.30 2.47 -48.84
N VAL A 12 -18.22 2.16 -47.93
CA VAL A 12 -17.93 2.17 -46.49
C VAL A 12 -17.14 0.91 -46.18
N ALA A 13 -15.87 1.09 -45.82
CA ALA A 13 -15.08 0.04 -45.22
C ALA A 13 -15.75 -0.37 -43.90
N ALA A 14 -16.25 -1.61 -43.83
CA ALA A 14 -16.67 -2.20 -42.58
C ALA A 14 -15.41 -2.41 -41.72
N SER A 15 -15.13 -1.49 -40.81
CA SER A 15 -14.16 -1.74 -39.74
C SER A 15 -14.70 -2.89 -38.90
N SER A 16 -14.05 -4.04 -38.97
CA SER A 16 -14.29 -5.14 -38.04
C SER A 16 -13.80 -4.72 -36.65
N VAL A 17 -14.64 -3.99 -35.92
CA VAL A 17 -14.54 -3.96 -34.46
C VAL A 17 -14.83 -5.38 -34.00
N VAL A 18 -13.77 -6.13 -33.73
CA VAL A 18 -13.86 -7.36 -32.95
C VAL A 18 -14.44 -6.94 -31.61
N ALA A 19 -15.73 -7.18 -31.43
CA ALA A 19 -16.37 -7.11 -30.13
C ALA A 19 -15.65 -8.14 -29.26
N LEU A 20 -14.71 -7.68 -28.44
CA LEU A 20 -14.20 -8.44 -27.30
C LEU A 20 -15.42 -8.70 -26.43
N GLN A 21 -16.04 -9.88 -26.62
CA GLN A 21 -17.07 -10.36 -25.72
C GLN A 21 -16.47 -10.33 -24.32
N ASP A 22 -17.09 -9.50 -23.47
CA ASP A 22 -16.91 -9.47 -22.03
C ASP A 22 -17.31 -10.86 -21.50
N GLN A 23 -16.37 -11.80 -21.56
CA GLN A 23 -16.49 -13.07 -20.86
C GLN A 23 -16.35 -12.72 -19.38
N ALA A 24 -17.50 -12.43 -18.77
CA ALA A 24 -17.62 -12.30 -17.34
C ALA A 24 -16.88 -13.47 -16.69
N ILE A 25 -15.84 -13.15 -15.92
CA ILE A 25 -15.09 -14.12 -15.12
C ILE A 25 -16.08 -14.64 -14.07
N THR A 26 -16.87 -15.66 -14.40
CA THR A 26 -17.82 -16.35 -13.51
C THR A 26 -17.08 -17.31 -12.58
N GLY A 27 -16.02 -16.80 -11.95
CA GLY A 27 -15.09 -17.57 -11.14
C GLY A 27 -14.58 -16.80 -9.92
N VAL A 28 -15.35 -15.83 -9.40
CA VAL A 28 -15.11 -15.35 -8.04
C VAL A 28 -15.67 -16.41 -7.10
N THR A 29 -14.85 -17.40 -6.75
CA THR A 29 -15.15 -18.25 -5.60
C THR A 29 -15.22 -17.29 -4.41
N SER A 30 -16.39 -17.16 -3.77
CA SER A 30 -16.50 -16.45 -2.50
C SER A 30 -15.62 -17.19 -1.51
N GLY A 31 -14.38 -16.72 -1.36
CA GLY A 31 -13.45 -17.24 -0.37
C GLY A 31 -14.07 -17.10 1.03
N PRO A 32 -13.54 -17.81 2.03
CA PRO A 32 -14.03 -17.69 3.40
C PRO A 32 -14.10 -16.22 3.79
N ASN A 33 -15.17 -15.85 4.52
CA ASN A 33 -15.36 -14.49 5.02
C ASN A 33 -14.04 -13.95 5.59
N PRO A 34 -13.64 -12.73 5.23
CA PRO A 34 -12.37 -12.18 5.68
C PRO A 34 -12.32 -12.24 7.20
N LYS A 35 -11.28 -12.90 7.73
CA LYS A 35 -11.05 -12.94 9.16
C LYS A 35 -10.94 -11.50 9.65
N ASN A 36 -11.59 -11.19 10.76
CA ASN A 36 -11.45 -9.88 11.38
C ASN A 36 -9.96 -9.64 11.72
N ILE A 37 -9.34 -8.67 11.07
CA ILE A 37 -7.92 -8.34 11.27
C ILE A 37 -7.85 -7.38 12.45
N LEU A 38 -7.80 -7.93 13.67
CA LEU A 38 -7.62 -7.13 14.87
C LEU A 38 -6.15 -6.72 15.03
N ARG A 39 -5.94 -5.44 15.30
CA ARG A 39 -4.63 -4.89 15.66
C ARG A 39 -4.09 -5.60 16.90
N LYS A 40 -2.83 -6.07 16.84
CA LYS A 40 -2.14 -6.60 18.02
C LYS A 40 -1.95 -5.51 19.09
N PRO A 41 -2.08 -5.83 20.39
CA PRO A 41 -1.94 -4.85 21.46
C PRO A 41 -0.52 -4.27 21.50
N ASP A 42 -0.37 -3.05 22.04
CA ASP A 42 0.92 -2.34 22.11
C ASP A 42 1.99 -3.15 22.86
N SER A 43 1.60 -3.97 23.85
CA SER A 43 2.50 -4.86 24.61
C SER A 43 3.14 -5.99 23.79
N HIS A 44 2.64 -6.27 22.59
CA HIS A 44 3.24 -7.25 21.69
C HIS A 44 4.51 -6.73 21.00
N TRP A 45 4.62 -5.41 20.89
CA TRP A 45 5.67 -4.71 20.18
C TRP A 45 6.81 -4.38 21.12
N ASP A 46 8.03 -4.49 20.63
CA ASP A 46 9.21 -4.20 21.44
C ASP A 46 9.37 -2.67 21.58
N HIS A 47 8.94 -1.93 20.55
CA HIS A 47 8.92 -0.46 20.56
C HIS A 47 7.62 0.08 19.98
N VAL A 48 7.06 1.09 20.66
CA VAL A 48 5.95 1.90 20.16
C VAL A 48 6.36 3.36 20.28
N ILE A 49 6.55 4.02 19.15
CA ILE A 49 7.01 5.40 19.07
C ILE A 49 5.86 6.26 18.58
N LYS A 50 5.47 7.26 19.37
CA LYS A 50 4.44 8.22 18.99
C LYS A 50 5.09 9.38 18.23
N GLY A 51 4.59 9.69 17.05
CA GLY A 51 5.16 10.75 16.22
C GLY A 51 5.05 12.14 16.88
N ALA A 52 4.07 12.35 17.74
CA ALA A 52 3.95 13.54 18.58
C ALA A 52 5.19 13.77 19.47
N ASP A 53 5.69 12.71 20.12
CA ASP A 53 6.87 12.78 20.99
C ASP A 53 8.14 13.07 20.19
N VAL A 54 8.25 12.46 19.01
CA VAL A 54 9.40 12.68 18.10
C VAL A 54 9.40 14.13 17.58
N GLN A 55 8.25 14.67 17.22
CA GLN A 55 8.11 16.03 16.71
C GLN A 55 8.48 17.10 17.76
N GLN A 56 8.32 16.79 19.05
CA GLN A 56 8.66 17.68 20.16
C GLN A 56 10.13 17.58 20.62
N GLY A 57 10.96 16.75 19.97
CA GLY A 57 12.38 16.61 20.30
C GLY A 57 12.74 15.36 21.12
N GLY A 58 11.80 14.41 21.22
CA GLY A 58 12.01 13.12 21.88
C GLY A 58 12.03 13.19 23.41
N PRO A 59 11.81 12.04 24.10
CA PRO A 59 11.69 11.98 25.56
C PRO A 59 12.98 12.28 26.33
N GLN A 60 14.14 12.39 25.66
CA GLN A 60 15.44 12.66 26.30
C GLN A 60 15.98 14.08 26.10
N GLY A 61 15.22 15.00 25.48
CA GLY A 61 15.63 16.41 25.34
C GLY A 61 16.96 16.65 24.59
N GLY A 62 17.52 15.62 23.97
CA GLY A 62 18.79 15.68 23.25
C GLY A 62 18.56 15.95 21.78
N ALA A 63 19.00 17.13 21.32
CA ALA A 63 19.44 17.53 19.97
C ALA A 63 18.80 16.91 18.69
N PHE A 64 17.66 16.24 18.75
CA PHE A 64 16.89 15.95 17.55
C PHE A 64 16.28 17.26 17.09
N ARG A 65 16.65 17.71 15.89
CA ARG A 65 16.02 18.85 15.22
C ARG A 65 14.51 18.67 15.30
N ARG A 66 13.78 19.73 15.64
CA ARG A 66 12.33 19.77 15.42
C ARG A 66 12.11 19.38 13.97
N LEU A 67 11.42 18.27 13.76
CA LEU A 67 11.15 17.77 12.43
C LEU A 67 9.99 18.59 11.86
N ASP A 68 10.23 19.22 10.72
CA ASP A 68 9.18 19.90 9.96
C ASP A 68 8.28 18.82 9.33
N GLY A 69 6.99 18.85 9.67
CA GLY A 69 6.01 17.86 9.21
C GLY A 69 4.81 17.70 10.16
N LYS A 70 3.87 16.83 9.77
CA LYS A 70 2.71 16.44 10.59
C LYS A 70 2.89 15.00 11.07
N LEU A 71 3.79 14.78 12.02
CA LEU A 71 4.07 13.44 12.56
C LEU A 71 3.14 13.07 13.71
N ALA A 72 2.44 14.05 14.30
CA ALA A 72 1.58 13.84 15.47
C ALA A 72 0.54 12.72 15.31
N ASN A 73 0.02 12.50 14.10
CA ASN A 73 -1.01 11.48 13.81
C ASN A 73 -0.41 10.10 13.50
N TYR A 74 0.91 9.99 13.44
CA TYR A 74 1.60 8.76 13.07
C TYR A 74 2.18 8.04 14.28
N ASN A 75 2.03 6.71 14.31
CA ASN A 75 2.65 5.86 15.31
C ASN A 75 3.50 4.78 14.63
N LEU A 76 4.74 4.62 15.06
CA LEU A 76 5.62 3.56 14.59
C LEU A 76 5.63 2.43 15.62
N ARG A 77 5.29 1.22 15.18
CA ARG A 77 5.40 0.00 15.97
C ARG A 77 6.49 -0.86 15.36
N ALA A 78 7.44 -1.29 16.19
CA ALA A 78 8.57 -2.09 15.75
C ALA A 78 8.71 -3.35 16.61
N LYS A 79 9.10 -4.43 15.95
CA LYS A 79 9.51 -5.69 16.57
C LYS A 79 10.83 -6.13 15.96
N ALA A 80 11.78 -6.48 16.81
CA ALA A 80 13.01 -7.14 16.40
C ALA A 80 12.67 -8.58 15.99
N VAL A 81 13.18 -8.99 14.84
CA VAL A 81 13.01 -10.34 14.30
C VAL A 81 14.39 -10.90 14.02
N ASP A 82 14.56 -12.17 14.37
CA ASP A 82 15.75 -12.96 14.04
C ASP A 82 15.47 -13.77 12.76
N PRO A 83 16.01 -13.36 11.59
CA PRO A 83 15.82 -14.10 10.35
C PRO A 83 16.64 -15.38 10.26
N SER A 84 17.57 -15.64 11.20
CA SER A 84 18.46 -16.80 11.14
C SER A 84 17.70 -18.12 11.28
N SER A 85 16.57 -18.12 12.01
CA SER A 85 15.68 -19.28 12.12
C SER A 85 15.03 -19.68 10.79
N LEU A 86 14.97 -18.75 9.82
CA LEU A 86 14.44 -18.98 8.49
C LEU A 86 15.54 -19.32 7.47
N GLY A 87 16.82 -19.21 7.86
CA GLY A 87 17.97 -19.47 6.99
C GLY A 87 18.20 -18.44 5.88
N VAL A 88 17.57 -17.25 5.98
CA VAL A 88 17.64 -16.21 4.93
C VAL A 88 18.80 -15.25 5.16
N ASP A 89 18.95 -14.74 6.39
CA ASP A 89 19.98 -13.78 6.78
C ASP A 89 20.35 -13.98 8.25
N THR A 90 21.48 -13.42 8.67
CA THR A 90 21.98 -13.38 10.06
C THR A 90 21.92 -11.98 10.67
N VAL A 91 21.72 -10.94 9.85
CA VAL A 91 21.61 -9.56 10.33
C VAL A 91 20.28 -9.37 11.06
N LYS A 92 20.31 -8.66 12.20
CA LYS A 92 19.09 -8.31 12.95
C LYS A 92 18.13 -7.54 12.05
N GLN A 93 16.87 -7.97 11.96
CA GLN A 93 15.85 -7.27 11.19
C GLN A 93 14.82 -6.63 12.12
N TYR A 94 14.25 -5.52 11.68
CA TYR A 94 13.10 -4.92 12.34
C TYR A 94 11.92 -4.95 11.40
N SER A 95 10.77 -5.38 11.91
CA SER A 95 9.51 -5.36 11.18
C SER A 95 8.43 -4.69 12.01
N GLY A 96 7.41 -4.18 11.33
CA GLY A 96 6.26 -3.63 12.02
C GLY A 96 5.40 -2.76 11.14
N TYR A 97 4.76 -1.76 11.75
CA TYR A 97 3.78 -0.91 11.09
C TYR A 97 4.03 0.56 11.36
N LEU A 98 3.88 1.37 10.31
CA LEU A 98 3.65 2.81 10.41
C LEU A 98 2.14 3.05 10.33
N ASP A 99 1.56 3.45 11.45
CA ASP A 99 0.13 3.68 11.57
C ASP A 99 -0.20 5.15 11.36
N ASP A 100 -1.15 5.42 10.47
CA ASP A 100 -1.85 6.70 10.36
C ASP A 100 -3.16 6.60 11.16
N GLN A 101 -3.23 7.27 12.31
CA GLN A 101 -4.41 7.23 13.17
C GLN A 101 -5.60 8.00 12.60
N GLU A 102 -5.35 8.99 11.73
CA GLU A 102 -6.40 9.83 11.16
C GLU A 102 -7.15 9.09 10.05
N GLN A 103 -6.41 8.31 9.26
CA GLN A 103 -6.96 7.62 8.10
C GLN A 103 -7.11 6.10 8.28
N ASP A 104 -6.93 5.60 9.50
CA ASP A 104 -6.97 4.18 9.88
C ASP A 104 -6.16 3.29 8.93
N LYS A 105 -4.94 3.74 8.60
CA LYS A 105 -4.02 3.01 7.71
C LYS A 105 -2.85 2.43 8.47
N HIS A 106 -2.49 1.20 8.13
CA HIS A 106 -1.40 0.45 8.76
C HIS A 106 -0.40 -0.03 7.70
N LEU A 107 0.64 0.75 7.45
CA LEU A 107 1.64 0.43 6.43
C LEU A 107 2.68 -0.52 7.02
N PHE A 108 2.79 -1.72 6.47
CA PHE A 108 3.81 -2.67 6.87
C PHE A 108 5.20 -2.25 6.37
N TYR A 109 6.22 -2.46 7.21
CA TYR A 109 7.62 -2.35 6.81
C TYR A 109 8.46 -3.50 7.37
N CYS A 110 9.50 -3.86 6.64
CA CYS A 110 10.56 -4.75 7.09
C CYS A 110 11.89 -4.14 6.66
N LYS A 111 12.75 -3.83 7.61
CA LYS A 111 14.03 -3.17 7.37
C LYS A 111 15.16 -3.94 8.02
N GLN A 112 16.14 -4.27 7.19
CA GLN A 112 17.47 -4.66 7.62
C GLN A 112 18.31 -3.38 7.84
N PRO A 113 18.88 -3.18 9.03
CA PRO A 113 19.93 -2.19 9.25
C PRO A 113 21.11 -2.49 8.32
N ALA A 114 21.75 -1.44 7.81
CA ALA A 114 23.00 -1.61 7.08
C ALA A 114 24.07 -2.25 8.00
N PRO A 115 24.98 -3.08 7.46
CA PRO A 115 26.07 -3.69 8.22
C PRO A 115 27.02 -2.65 8.82
#